data_AF-A0A2U2SFX2-F1
#
_entry.id   AF-A0A2U2SFX2-F1
#
_cell.length_a   1.000
_cell.length_b   1.000
_cell.length_c   1.000
_cell.angle_alpha   90.00
_cell.angle_beta   90.00
_cell.angle_gamma   90.00
#
_symmetry.space_group_name_H-M   'P 1'
#
loop_
_entity.id
_entity.type
_entity.pdbx_description
1 polymer ?
#
loop_
_entity_poly.entity_id
_entity_poly.type
_entity_poly.pdbx_seq_one_letter_code
_entity_poly.pdbx_strand_id
1 'polypeptide(L)' 'MTVLKDVRTLVADAISAAIAFLEGKTPPQTTTYNNGKIDVPAKPSAVIAVDKDNVKAAIIDSGYWPASDFTGLP' A
#
# COMPACT_ATOMS: atom_id res chain seq x y z
N MET A 1 14.80 9.76 -6.80
CA MET A 1 14.26 8.40 -6.60
C MET A 1 13.64 8.32 -5.21
N THR A 2 12.42 7.82 -5.13
CA THR A 2 11.70 7.51 -3.88
C THR A 2 10.97 6.17 -4.04
N VAL A 3 10.35 5.67 -2.98
CA VAL A 3 9.53 4.45 -3.02
C VAL A 3 8.11 4.81 -2.61
N LEU A 4 7.17 4.71 -3.55
CA LEU A 4 5.75 4.83 -3.25
C LEU A 4 5.28 3.59 -2.51
N LYS A 5 4.77 3.82 -1.30
CA LYS A 5 4.00 2.87 -0.51
C LYS A 5 2.56 3.39 -0.53
N ASP A 6 1.72 2.83 -1.40
CA ASP A 6 0.37 3.37 -1.58
C ASP A 6 -0.50 3.11 -0.34
N VAL A 7 -0.71 4.15 0.45
CA VAL A 7 -1.48 4.08 1.70
C VAL A 7 -2.94 3.73 1.42
N ARG A 8 -3.47 4.02 0.22
CA ARG A 8 -4.87 3.68 -0.14
C ARG A 8 -5.06 2.16 -0.16
N THR A 9 -4.09 1.44 -0.72
CA THR A 9 -4.07 -0.03 -0.70
C THR A 9 -3.97 -0.57 0.72
N LEU A 10 -3.06 -0.02 1.53
CA LEU A 10 -2.87 -0.45 2.91
C LEU A 10 -4.14 -0.23 3.75
N VAL A 11 -4.83 0.89 3.59
CA VAL A 11 -6.09 1.19 4.27
C VAL A 11 -7.19 0.24 3.82
N ALA A 12 -7.33 -0.02 2.51
CA ALA A 12 -8.33 -0.95 2.00
C ALA A 12 -8.11 -2.39 2.52
N ASP A 13 -6.84 -2.83 2.58
CA ASP A 13 -6.46 -4.12 3.15
C ASP A 13 -6.78 -4.19 4.66
N ALA A 14 -6.48 -3.14 5.41
CA ALA A 14 -6.78 -3.06 6.84
C ALA A 14 -8.29 -3.10 7.12
N ILE A 15 -9.09 -2.35 6.36
CA ILE A 15 -10.57 -2.37 6.46
C ILE A 15 -11.10 -3.76 6.14
N SER A 16 -10.64 -4.37 5.04
CA SER A 16 -11.07 -5.71 4.64
C SER A 16 -10.74 -6.76 5.71
N ALA A 17 -9.56 -6.65 6.32
CA ALA A 17 -9.17 -7.54 7.41
C ALA A 17 -10.03 -7.35 8.67
N ALA A 18 -10.30 -6.10 9.05
CA ALA A 18 -11.18 -5.78 10.17
C ALA A 18 -12.60 -6.35 9.96
N ILE A 19 -13.17 -6.19 8.76
CA ILE A 19 -14.47 -6.76 8.40
C ILE A 19 -14.45 -8.29 8.51
N ALA A 20 -13.43 -8.95 7.96
CA ALA A 20 -13.32 -10.41 8.05
C ALA A 20 -13.31 -10.90 9.51
N PHE A 21 -12.56 -10.24 10.39
CA PHE A 21 -12.55 -10.57 11.82
C PHE A 21 -13.90 -10.34 12.49
N LEU A 22 -14.60 -9.24 12.18
CA LEU A 22 -15.95 -8.96 12.70
C LEU A 22 -16.97 -10.02 12.27
N GLU A 23 -16.78 -10.62 11.10
CA GLU A 23 -17.60 -11.71 10.58
C GLU A 23 -17.17 -13.10 11.10
N GLY A 24 -16.19 -13.18 12.00
CA GLY A 24 -15.66 -14.44 12.53
C GLY A 24 -14.83 -15.23 11.50
N LYS A 25 -14.38 -14.59 10.43
CA LYS A 25 -13.52 -15.19 9.39
C LYS A 25 -12.06 -14.83 9.64
N THR A 26 -11.17 -15.55 8.96
CA THR A 26 -9.74 -15.24 8.90
C THR A 26 -9.46 -14.40 7.64
N PRO A 27 -8.79 -13.23 7.76
CA PRO A 27 -8.44 -12.43 6.59
C PRO A 27 -7.35 -13.11 5.74
N PRO A 28 -7.23 -12.76 4.45
CA PRO A 28 -6.20 -13.30 3.58
C PRO A 28 -4.79 -13.04 4.12
N GLN A 29 -3.96 -14.06 4.07
CA GLN A 29 -2.55 -14.03 4.48
C GLN A 29 -1.69 -14.56 3.32
N THR A 30 -0.60 -13.86 3.02
CA THR A 30 0.37 -14.28 1.98
C THR A 30 1.79 -14.42 2.52
N THR A 31 2.05 -13.98 3.76
CA THR A 31 3.35 -14.10 4.42
C THR A 31 3.18 -14.21 5.93
N THR A 32 4.30 -14.34 6.65
CA THR A 32 4.38 -14.19 8.09
C THR A 32 5.56 -13.29 8.47
N TYR A 33 5.42 -12.57 9.58
CA TYR A 33 6.53 -11.86 10.21
C TYR A 33 6.70 -12.32 11.65
N ASN A 34 7.88 -12.82 11.99
CA ASN A 34 8.19 -13.22 13.35
C ASN A 34 8.34 -11.99 14.26
N ASN A 35 7.57 -11.93 15.34
CA ASN A 35 7.65 -10.85 16.34
C ASN A 35 8.43 -11.25 17.61
N GLY A 36 9.22 -12.32 17.54
CA GLY A 36 9.94 -12.93 18.67
C GLY A 36 9.10 -13.86 19.55
N LYS A 37 7.79 -13.99 19.29
CA LYS A 37 6.90 -14.90 20.04
C LYS A 37 6.11 -15.83 19.12
N ILE A 38 5.57 -15.28 18.04
CA ILE A 38 4.81 -16.00 17.02
C ILE A 38 5.19 -15.51 15.63
N ASP A 39 4.94 -16.35 14.63
CA ASP A 39 4.93 -15.94 13.23
C ASP A 39 3.59 -15.29 12.92
N VAL A 40 3.55 -13.95 12.96
CA VAL A 40 2.33 -13.17 12.79
C VAL A 40 1.86 -13.28 11.34
N PRO A 41 0.62 -13.75 11.08
CA PRO A 41 -0.01 -13.66 9.77
C PRO A 41 0.03 -12.26 9.17
N ALA A 42 0.52 -12.12 7.95
CA ALA A 42 0.60 -10.84 7.28
C ALA A 42 0.24 -10.90 5.79
N LYS A 43 -0.14 -9.73 5.27
CA LYS A 43 -0.42 -9.47 3.86
C LYS A 43 0.22 -8.12 3.48
N PRO A 44 1.51 -8.09 3.12
CA PRO A 44 2.19 -6.86 2.76
C PRO A 44 1.68 -6.33 1.42
N SER A 45 1.46 -5.03 1.34
CA SER A 45 1.11 -4.35 0.08
C SER A 45 2.36 -4.12 -0.76
N ALA A 46 2.19 -4.16 -2.09
CA ALA A 46 3.29 -3.90 -3.03
C ALA A 46 3.83 -2.46 -2.91
N VAL A 47 5.11 -2.30 -3.20
CA VAL A 47 5.78 -0.99 -3.26
C VAL A 47 6.27 -0.72 -4.67
N ILE A 48 6.36 0.55 -5.04
CA ILE A 48 6.73 0.99 -6.39
C ILE A 48 7.93 1.93 -6.28
N ALA A 49 9.04 1.62 -6.96
CA ALA A 49 10.14 2.57 -7.10
C ALA A 49 9.71 3.70 -8.06
N VAL A 50 9.87 4.94 -7.63
CA VAL A 50 9.43 6.12 -8.36
C VAL A 50 10.59 7.08 -8.61
N ASP A 51 10.82 7.39 -9.88
CA ASP A 51 11.79 8.35 -10.36
C ASP A 51 11.16 9.30 -11.39
N LYS A 52 12.01 10.06 -12.09
CA LYS A 52 11.55 11.06 -13.05
C LYS A 52 10.80 10.43 -14.23
N ASP A 53 11.12 9.20 -14.60
CA ASP A 53 10.58 8.56 -15.80
C ASP A 53 9.14 8.07 -15.57
N ASN A 54 8.76 7.79 -14.31
CA ASN A 54 7.45 7.24 -13.98
C ASN A 54 6.62 8.05 -12.96
N VAL A 55 7.14 9.16 -12.40
CA VAL A 55 6.44 9.94 -11.36
C VAL A 55 5.04 10.40 -11.79
N LYS A 56 4.89 10.83 -13.05
CA LYS A 56 3.58 11.26 -13.58
C LYS A 56 2.57 10.11 -13.56
N ALA A 57 2.96 8.93 -14.06
CA ALA A 57 2.09 7.75 -14.09
C ALA A 57 1.78 7.22 -12.67
N ALA A 58 2.81 7.07 -11.83
CA ALA A 58 2.70 6.41 -10.54
C ALA A 58 1.99 7.27 -9.47
N ILE A 59 2.12 8.59 -9.53
CA ILE A 59 1.60 9.51 -8.50
C ILE A 59 0.40 10.31 -9.00
N ILE A 60 0.50 10.90 -10.19
CA ILE A 60 -0.50 11.86 -10.68
C ILE A 60 -1.63 11.15 -11.41
N ASP A 61 -1.31 10.39 -12.45
CA ASP A 61 -2.32 9.69 -13.26
C ASP A 61 -3.02 8.57 -12.45
N SER A 62 -2.36 8.04 -11.42
CA SER A 62 -2.96 7.10 -10.46
C SER A 62 -3.95 7.76 -9.48
N GLY A 63 -4.04 9.10 -9.49
CA GLY A 63 -4.86 9.88 -8.57
C GLY A 63 -4.36 9.86 -7.11
N TYR A 64 -3.10 9.54 -6.87
CA TYR A 64 -2.54 9.57 -5.51
C TYR A 64 -2.42 11.01 -5.00
N TRP A 65 -1.90 11.91 -5.84
CA TRP A 65 -1.91 13.36 -5.61
C TRP A 65 -2.31 14.12 -6.88
N PRO A 66 -2.97 15.28 -6.76
CA PRO A 66 -3.28 16.12 -7.91
C PRO A 66 -2.02 16.80 -8.45
N ALA A 67 -1.97 17.01 -9.78
CA ALA A 67 -0.84 17.70 -10.44
C ALA A 67 -0.61 19.12 -9.90
N SER A 68 -1.67 19.79 -9.43
CA SER A 68 -1.64 21.15 -8.90
C SER A 68 -0.77 21.34 -7.67
N ASP A 69 -0.46 20.25 -6.95
CA ASP A 69 0.37 20.30 -5.75
C ASP A 69 1.87 20.42 -6.08
N PHE A 70 2.24 20.31 -7.36
CA PHE A 70 3.63 20.25 -7.79
C PHE A 70 3.94 21.25 -8.92
N THR A 71 5.16 21.75 -8.91
CA THR A 71 5.73 22.53 -10.02
C THR A 71 6.82 21.70 -10.72
N GLY A 72 6.94 21.82 -12.04
CA GLY A 72 8.01 21.16 -12.80
C GLY A 72 7.85 19.64 -12.93
N LEU A 73 6.60 19.16 -12.99
CA LEU A 73 6.31 17.78 -13.38
C LEU A 73 6.88 17.51 -14.79
N PRO A 74 7.53 16.36 -15.01
CA PRO A 74 8.14 16.00 -16.29
C PRO A 74 7.11 15.73 -17.39
#